data_AF-D4DQE2-F1
#
_entry.id   AF-D4DQE2-F1
#
_cell.length_a   1.000
_cell.length_b   1.000
_cell.length_c   1.000
_cell.angle_alpha   90.00
_cell.angle_beta   90.00
_cell.angle_gamma   90.00
#
_symmetry.space_group_name_H-M   'P 1'
#
loop_
_entity.id
_entity.type
_entity.pdbx_description
1 polymer ?
#
loop_
_entity_poly.entity_id
_entity_poly.type
_entity_poly.pdbx_seq_one_letter_code
_entity_poly.pdbx_strand_id
1 'polypeptide(L)'
;MGRLQGRQSGNVLLRRAQYRVSEQNPVPIARNIIAAKIQASKRVLQRQIRNYGENAAIQSAVDSLNISLRQLKSAAELDVVRGIEGDAAARYFGVFGQLLSEKSGFTFDGRNRRPPRDRVNALLSFVYSILGKDISGALQGVGLDPQVGFLHADRPGRDSLAQDILEEFRAWWADRLVLSLINRGQIKPQDFVAEASGAVSLKADARKLLFQALQAKKQEKIVHPFLGEEVEIGLLPYIQSMLLARHLRGDLAEYPPFLMR
;
A
#
# COMPACT_ATOMS: atom_id res chain seq x y z
N MET A 1 19.63 5.27 -11.82
CA MET A 1 18.45 5.66 -12.63
C MET A 1 17.94 7.00 -12.13
N GLY A 2 17.97 8.04 -12.96
CA GLY A 2 17.45 9.37 -12.63
C GLY A 2 15.98 9.52 -13.02
N ARG A 3 15.33 10.60 -12.58
CA ARG A 3 13.96 10.97 -12.94
C ARG A 3 13.94 12.41 -13.44
N LEU A 4 13.31 12.66 -14.58
CA LEU A 4 13.04 14.01 -15.06
C LEU A 4 11.91 14.61 -14.21
N GLN A 5 12.16 15.74 -13.57
CA GLN A 5 11.17 16.44 -12.74
C GLN A 5 10.85 17.80 -13.38
N GLY A 6 9.57 18.16 -13.45
CA GLY A 6 9.16 19.49 -13.91
C GLY A 6 9.60 20.60 -12.95
N ARG A 7 9.44 21.88 -13.36
CA ARG A 7 9.70 23.03 -12.49
C ARG A 7 8.88 22.89 -11.20
N GLN A 8 9.54 23.04 -10.04
CA GLN A 8 8.83 23.07 -8.76
C GLN A 8 7.95 24.33 -8.70
N SER A 9 6.63 24.20 -8.82
CA SER A 9 5.70 25.26 -8.39
C SER A 9 5.48 25.07 -6.88
N GLY A 10 6.39 25.62 -6.08
CA GLY A 10 6.44 25.36 -4.64
C GLY A 10 5.53 26.28 -3.84
N ASN A 11 4.67 25.71 -3.00
CA ASN A 11 4.15 26.39 -1.81
C ASN A 11 5.09 26.07 -0.64
N VAL A 12 6.18 26.83 -0.48
CA VAL A 12 7.18 26.64 0.60
C VAL A 12 6.51 26.59 1.98
N LEU A 13 5.38 27.30 2.16
CA LEU A 13 4.61 27.28 3.41
C LEU A 13 4.03 25.89 3.69
N LEU A 14 3.57 25.16 2.67
CA LEU A 14 3.08 23.79 2.82
C LEU A 14 4.18 22.84 3.32
N ARG A 15 5.39 22.92 2.75
CA ARG A 15 6.51 22.06 3.19
C ARG A 15 6.94 22.39 4.63
N ARG A 16 6.99 23.68 5.00
CA ARG A 16 7.26 24.08 6.39
C ARG A 16 6.21 23.54 7.35
N ALA A 17 4.93 23.52 6.95
CA ALA A 17 3.86 22.92 7.74
C ALA A 17 4.03 21.38 7.85
N GLN A 18 4.35 20.70 6.75
CA GLN A 18 4.65 19.27 6.72
C GLN A 18 5.77 18.91 7.71
N TYR A 19 6.90 19.61 7.65
CA TYR A 19 8.05 19.34 8.52
C TYR A 19 7.70 19.56 9.99
N ARG A 20 7.00 20.67 10.30
CA ARG A 20 6.53 20.94 11.66
C ARG A 20 5.64 19.84 12.21
N VAL A 21 4.65 19.37 11.41
CA VAL A 21 3.74 18.30 11.86
C VAL A 21 4.47 16.97 12.01
N SER A 22 5.39 16.63 11.09
CA SER A 22 6.20 15.41 11.16
C SER A 22 7.06 15.36 12.43
N GLU A 23 7.64 16.48 12.84
CA GLU A 23 8.48 16.58 14.04
C GLU A 23 7.67 16.65 15.35
N GLN A 24 6.57 17.42 15.37
CA GLN A 24 5.87 17.75 16.62
C GLN A 24 4.71 16.81 16.93
N ASN A 25 3.96 16.36 15.93
CA ASN A 25 2.74 15.57 16.15
C ASN A 25 2.39 14.66 14.95
N PRO A 26 3.23 13.67 14.60
CA PRO A 26 2.99 12.80 13.44
C PRO A 26 1.94 11.71 13.70
N VAL A 27 1.68 11.40 14.97
CA VAL A 27 0.91 10.23 15.41
C VAL A 27 -0.52 10.21 14.83
N PRO A 28 -1.30 11.30 14.81
CA PRO A 28 -2.66 11.26 14.27
C PRO A 28 -2.72 10.83 12.80
N ILE A 29 -1.83 11.36 11.95
CA ILE A 29 -1.77 11.03 10.52
C ILE A 29 -1.32 9.57 10.35
N ALA A 30 -0.25 9.18 11.03
CA ALA A 30 0.28 7.81 10.98
C ALA A 30 -0.77 6.78 11.42
N ARG A 31 -1.50 7.08 12.50
CA ARG A 31 -2.57 6.24 13.05
C ARG A 31 -3.70 6.05 12.05
N ASN A 32 -4.14 7.13 11.40
CA ASN A 32 -5.20 7.06 10.40
C ASN A 32 -4.78 6.20 9.20
N ILE A 33 -3.57 6.43 8.66
CA ILE A 33 -3.00 5.64 7.56
C ILE A 33 -2.95 4.13 7.90
N ILE A 34 -2.44 3.78 9.08
CA ILE A 34 -2.37 2.38 9.51
C ILE A 34 -3.74 1.78 9.77
N ALA A 35 -4.71 2.56 10.26
CA ALA A 35 -6.08 2.10 10.39
C ALA A 35 -6.68 1.74 9.03
N ALA A 36 -6.41 2.52 7.99
CA ALA A 36 -6.84 2.23 6.62
C ALA A 36 -6.18 0.96 6.08
N LYS A 37 -4.86 0.80 6.27
CA LYS A 37 -4.12 -0.43 5.92
C LYS A 37 -4.75 -1.67 6.53
N ILE A 38 -4.93 -1.67 7.85
CA ILE A 38 -5.45 -2.83 8.60
C ILE A 38 -6.89 -3.15 8.17
N GLN A 39 -7.73 -2.12 7.98
CA GLN A 39 -9.10 -2.33 7.48
C GLN A 39 -9.11 -2.90 6.06
N ALA A 40 -8.25 -2.42 5.16
CA ALA A 40 -8.15 -2.94 3.80
C ALA A 40 -7.67 -4.40 3.80
N SER A 41 -6.63 -4.73 4.58
CA SER A 41 -6.15 -6.11 4.77
C SER A 41 -7.27 -7.02 5.29
N LYS A 42 -8.00 -6.57 6.32
CA LYS A 42 -9.14 -7.31 6.88
C LYS A 42 -10.22 -7.57 5.82
N ARG A 43 -10.55 -6.57 4.99
CA ARG A 43 -11.56 -6.73 3.90
C ARG A 43 -11.13 -7.75 2.86
N VAL A 44 -9.84 -7.85 2.54
CA VAL A 44 -9.31 -8.91 1.65
C VAL A 44 -9.57 -10.29 2.26
N LEU A 45 -9.23 -10.48 3.54
CA LEU A 45 -9.43 -11.76 4.23
C LEU A 45 -10.91 -12.12 4.37
N GLN A 46 -11.75 -11.19 4.79
CA GLN A 46 -13.21 -11.41 4.89
C GLN A 46 -13.85 -11.73 3.54
N ARG A 47 -13.34 -11.17 2.44
CA ARG A 47 -13.79 -11.52 1.10
C ARG A 47 -13.45 -12.97 0.75
N GLN A 48 -12.31 -13.48 1.18
CA GLN A 48 -11.97 -14.89 0.99
C GLN A 48 -12.97 -15.79 1.71
N ILE A 49 -13.26 -15.52 2.98
CA ILE A 49 -14.23 -16.29 3.77
C ILE A 49 -15.61 -16.28 3.11
N ARG A 50 -16.09 -15.10 2.67
CA ARG A 50 -17.40 -15.00 1.98
C ARG A 50 -17.48 -15.79 0.67
N ASN A 51 -16.37 -15.87 -0.07
CA ASN A 51 -16.37 -16.48 -1.40
C ASN A 51 -16.10 -18.00 -1.37
N TYR A 52 -15.36 -18.48 -0.37
CA TYR A 52 -14.83 -19.86 -0.35
C TYR A 52 -15.18 -20.63 0.93
N GLY A 53 -15.92 -20.03 1.86
CA GLY A 53 -16.32 -20.66 3.11
C GLY A 53 -15.35 -20.40 4.26
N GLU A 54 -15.68 -20.99 5.41
CA GLU A 54 -14.93 -20.79 6.65
C GLU A 54 -13.51 -21.33 6.55
N ASN A 55 -12.57 -20.57 7.09
CA ASN A 55 -11.19 -20.98 7.28
C ASN A 55 -10.72 -20.43 8.63
N ALA A 56 -10.42 -21.33 9.58
CA ALA A 56 -10.10 -20.98 10.95
C ALA A 56 -8.86 -20.08 11.07
N ALA A 57 -7.84 -20.29 10.23
CA ALA A 57 -6.63 -19.47 10.25
C ALA A 57 -6.91 -18.05 9.73
N ILE A 58 -7.67 -17.92 8.63
CA ILE A 58 -8.07 -16.61 8.10
C ILE A 58 -8.98 -15.88 9.10
N GLN A 59 -9.90 -16.58 9.75
CA GLN A 59 -10.78 -16.00 10.77
C GLN A 59 -9.97 -15.50 11.98
N SER A 60 -9.03 -16.30 12.48
CA SER A 60 -8.12 -15.90 13.56
C SER A 60 -7.30 -14.66 13.18
N ALA A 61 -6.83 -14.55 11.94
CA ALA A 61 -6.15 -13.36 11.45
C ALA A 61 -7.10 -12.14 11.42
N VAL A 62 -8.34 -12.29 10.95
CA VAL A 62 -9.35 -11.22 10.97
C VAL A 62 -9.63 -10.72 12.39
N ASP A 63 -9.76 -11.63 13.35
CA ASP A 63 -9.98 -11.28 14.76
C ASP A 63 -8.78 -10.55 15.37
N SER A 64 -7.57 -11.00 15.04
CA SER A 64 -6.33 -10.31 15.42
C SER A 64 -6.28 -8.89 14.85
N LEU A 65 -6.62 -8.70 13.56
CA LEU A 65 -6.67 -7.37 12.95
C LEU A 65 -7.73 -6.46 13.60
N ASN A 66 -8.84 -7.01 14.09
CA ASN A 66 -9.82 -6.24 14.86
C ASN A 66 -9.26 -5.80 16.22
N ILE A 67 -8.45 -6.62 16.88
CA ILE A 67 -7.72 -6.24 18.10
C ILE A 67 -6.74 -5.10 17.80
N SER A 68 -5.93 -5.24 16.75
CA SER A 68 -4.99 -4.19 16.32
C SER A 68 -5.69 -2.86 16.07
N LEU A 69 -6.86 -2.86 15.41
CA LEU A 69 -7.67 -1.65 15.19
C LEU A 69 -8.15 -1.00 16.50
N ARG A 70 -8.49 -1.80 17.53
CA ARG A 70 -8.88 -1.26 18.84
C ARG A 70 -7.70 -0.64 19.57
N GLN A 71 -6.55 -1.33 19.60
CA GLN A 71 -5.32 -0.83 20.21
C GLN A 71 -4.83 0.45 19.54
N LEU A 72 -4.96 0.52 18.21
CA LEU A 72 -4.51 1.66 17.42
C LEU A 72 -5.22 2.96 17.83
N LYS A 73 -6.50 2.91 18.27
CA LYS A 73 -7.26 4.10 18.70
C LYS A 73 -6.60 4.84 19.86
N SER A 74 -5.99 4.12 20.80
CA SER A 74 -5.34 4.70 21.99
C SER A 74 -3.82 4.82 21.85
N ALA A 75 -3.25 4.47 20.69
CA ALA A 75 -1.82 4.64 20.45
C ALA A 75 -1.45 6.13 20.41
N ALA A 76 -0.61 6.55 21.36
CA ALA A 76 -0.14 7.94 21.51
C ALA A 76 1.31 8.13 21.06
N GLU A 77 2.05 7.04 20.82
CA GLU A 77 3.45 7.06 20.44
C GLU A 77 3.67 6.37 19.09
N LEU A 78 4.60 6.91 18.30
CA LEU A 78 4.83 6.43 16.94
C LEU A 78 5.38 4.99 16.91
N ASP A 79 6.20 4.61 17.89
CA ASP A 79 6.73 3.26 17.99
C ASP A 79 5.65 2.23 18.35
N VAL A 80 4.65 2.62 19.13
CA VAL A 80 3.46 1.79 19.38
C VAL A 80 2.66 1.60 18.10
N VAL A 81 2.47 2.66 17.30
CA VAL A 81 1.80 2.55 15.99
C VAL A 81 2.57 1.61 15.05
N ARG A 82 3.91 1.69 15.01
CA ARG A 82 4.76 0.78 14.22
C ARG A 82 4.68 -0.67 14.71
N GLY A 83 4.65 -0.89 16.02
CA GLY A 83 4.49 -2.23 16.60
C GLY A 83 3.16 -2.88 16.20
N ILE A 84 2.07 -2.11 16.27
CA ILE A 84 0.74 -2.57 15.85
C ILE A 84 0.71 -2.85 14.33
N GLU A 85 1.32 -1.99 13.51
CA GLU A 85 1.46 -2.21 12.08
C GLU A 85 2.22 -3.50 11.76
N GLY A 86 3.33 -3.76 12.47
CA GLY A 86 4.15 -4.93 12.29
C GLY A 86 3.42 -6.23 12.62
N ASP A 87 2.74 -6.31 13.77
CA ASP A 87 1.92 -7.47 14.13
C ASP A 87 0.78 -7.66 13.12
N ALA A 88 0.03 -6.61 12.79
CA ALA A 88 -1.05 -6.71 11.81
C ALA A 88 -0.57 -7.20 10.43
N ALA A 89 0.58 -6.71 9.97
CA ALA A 89 1.20 -7.18 8.74
C ALA A 89 1.63 -8.65 8.83
N ALA A 90 2.20 -9.09 9.95
CA ALA A 90 2.57 -10.48 10.18
C ALA A 90 1.35 -11.42 10.15
N ARG A 91 0.24 -11.03 10.79
CA ARG A 91 -1.02 -11.80 10.76
C ARG A 91 -1.59 -11.89 9.35
N TYR A 92 -1.64 -10.77 8.64
CA TYR A 92 -2.15 -10.72 7.27
C TYR A 92 -1.32 -11.58 6.31
N PHE A 93 0.01 -11.43 6.33
CA PHE A 93 0.88 -12.17 5.44
C PHE A 93 1.07 -13.64 5.85
N GLY A 94 0.90 -13.97 7.13
CA GLY A 94 0.93 -15.36 7.62
C GLY A 94 -0.17 -16.23 7.03
N VAL A 95 -1.32 -15.66 6.67
CA VAL A 95 -2.42 -16.38 6.01
C VAL A 95 -2.52 -16.12 4.51
N PHE A 96 -1.63 -15.29 3.94
CA PHE A 96 -1.73 -14.86 2.55
C PHE A 96 -1.56 -16.02 1.56
N GLY A 97 -0.76 -17.04 1.90
CA GLY A 97 -0.65 -18.26 1.09
C GLY A 97 -1.99 -18.99 0.93
N GLN A 98 -2.89 -18.89 1.90
CA GLN A 98 -4.23 -19.49 1.84
C GLN A 98 -5.21 -18.73 0.94
N LEU A 99 -4.81 -17.54 0.45
CA LEU A 99 -5.55 -16.77 -0.55
C LEU A 99 -5.19 -17.22 -1.98
N LEU A 100 -4.12 -18.00 -2.14
CA LEU A 100 -3.70 -18.53 -3.43
C LEU A 100 -4.51 -19.77 -3.77
N SER A 101 -4.90 -19.91 -5.04
CA SER A 101 -5.53 -21.15 -5.52
C SER A 101 -4.51 -22.28 -5.47
N GLU A 102 -4.89 -23.45 -4.95
CA GLU A 102 -4.05 -24.66 -4.95
C GLU A 102 -3.56 -25.02 -6.36
N LYS A 103 -4.40 -24.77 -7.38
CA LYS A 103 -4.09 -25.04 -8.80
C LYS A 103 -3.07 -24.06 -9.40
N SER A 104 -2.73 -22.98 -8.70
CA SER A 104 -1.81 -21.95 -9.22
C SER A 104 -0.35 -22.40 -9.26
N GLY A 105 0.03 -23.38 -8.44
CA GLY A 105 1.42 -23.81 -8.29
C GLY A 105 2.34 -22.79 -7.60
N PHE A 106 1.77 -21.75 -6.97
CA PHE A 106 2.51 -20.80 -6.15
C PHE A 106 2.45 -21.19 -4.67
N THR A 107 3.54 -20.95 -3.97
CA THR A 107 3.63 -21.01 -2.51
C THR A 107 4.00 -19.63 -1.97
N PHE A 108 3.61 -19.37 -0.72
CA PHE A 108 3.94 -18.12 -0.05
C PHE A 108 4.09 -18.36 1.45
N ASP A 109 5.32 -18.25 1.94
CA ASP A 109 5.69 -18.44 3.34
C ASP A 109 6.10 -17.09 3.96
N GLY A 110 5.17 -16.14 3.88
CA GLY A 110 5.34 -14.81 4.43
C GLY A 110 6.14 -13.83 3.56
N ARG A 111 6.31 -12.62 4.11
CA ARG A 111 6.94 -11.50 3.41
C ARG A 111 8.44 -11.49 3.59
N ASN A 112 9.17 -11.68 2.50
CA ASN A 112 10.59 -11.32 2.41
C ASN A 112 10.77 -10.08 1.52
N ARG A 113 11.74 -9.24 1.87
CA ARG A 113 12.07 -8.01 1.13
C ARG A 113 13.57 -8.00 0.85
N ARG A 114 13.94 -7.65 -0.38
CA ARG A 114 15.29 -7.21 -0.82
C ARG A 114 16.44 -8.20 -0.50
N PRO A 115 16.74 -9.14 -1.43
CA PRO A 115 15.98 -9.46 -2.64
C PRO A 115 14.74 -10.33 -2.31
N PRO A 116 13.66 -10.22 -3.10
CA PRO A 116 12.57 -11.20 -3.02
C PRO A 116 13.10 -12.58 -3.42
N ARG A 117 12.88 -13.57 -2.56
CA ARG A 117 13.38 -14.95 -2.76
C ARG A 117 12.32 -15.89 -3.33
N ASP A 118 11.10 -15.40 -3.50
CA ASP A 118 10.01 -16.14 -4.12
C ASP A 118 9.23 -15.26 -5.09
N ARG A 119 8.46 -15.95 -5.95
CA ARG A 119 7.75 -15.38 -7.08
C ARG A 119 6.64 -14.40 -6.66
N VAL A 120 5.94 -14.69 -5.56
CA VAL A 120 4.86 -13.84 -5.06
C VAL A 120 5.42 -12.56 -4.46
N ASN A 121 6.50 -12.65 -3.67
CA ASN A 121 7.21 -11.47 -3.16
C ASN A 121 7.80 -10.63 -4.29
N ALA A 122 8.27 -11.24 -5.39
CA ALA A 122 8.71 -10.51 -6.58
C ALA A 122 7.56 -9.70 -7.21
N LEU A 123 6.38 -10.30 -7.40
CA LEU A 123 5.18 -9.61 -7.92
C LEU A 123 4.75 -8.46 -7.03
N LEU A 124 4.57 -8.73 -5.73
CA LEU A 124 4.12 -7.71 -4.79
C LEU A 124 5.12 -6.55 -4.70
N SER A 125 6.42 -6.84 -4.64
CA SER A 125 7.47 -5.82 -4.61
C SER A 125 7.48 -4.97 -5.87
N PHE A 126 7.22 -5.58 -7.04
CA PHE A 126 7.13 -4.88 -8.31
C PHE A 126 5.96 -3.90 -8.34
N VAL A 127 4.75 -4.35 -7.97
CA VAL A 127 3.55 -3.49 -7.94
C VAL A 127 3.69 -2.37 -6.92
N TYR A 128 4.22 -2.66 -5.73
CA TYR A 128 4.48 -1.64 -4.71
C TYR A 128 5.48 -0.58 -5.19
N SER A 129 6.49 -1.00 -5.95
CA SER A 129 7.49 -0.08 -6.49
C SER A 129 6.90 0.86 -7.55
N ILE A 130 5.94 0.39 -8.36
CA ILE A 130 5.25 1.25 -9.35
C ILE A 130 4.32 2.22 -8.65
N LEU A 131 3.42 1.72 -7.78
CA LEU A 131 2.48 2.58 -7.07
C LEU A 131 3.21 3.60 -6.19
N GLY A 132 4.31 3.21 -5.53
CA GLY A 132 5.13 4.13 -4.76
C GLY A 132 5.72 5.27 -5.61
N LYS A 133 6.10 5.00 -6.86
CA LYS A 133 6.58 6.04 -7.79
C LYS A 133 5.45 6.97 -8.22
N ASP A 134 4.26 6.43 -8.50
CA ASP A 134 3.09 7.23 -8.84
C ASP A 134 2.71 8.17 -7.69
N ILE A 135 2.69 7.65 -6.46
CA ILE A 135 2.42 8.42 -5.24
C ILE A 135 3.50 9.49 -5.02
N SER A 136 4.79 9.16 -5.17
CA SER A 136 5.88 10.14 -5.08
C SER A 136 5.72 11.29 -6.07
N GLY A 137 5.33 10.98 -7.32
CA GLY A 137 5.03 11.99 -8.34
C GLY A 137 3.82 12.85 -7.97
N ALA A 138 2.76 12.25 -7.46
CA ALA A 138 1.55 12.94 -7.01
C ALA A 138 1.82 13.91 -5.85
N LEU A 139 2.56 13.45 -4.83
CA LEU A 139 2.97 14.26 -3.67
C LEU A 139 3.76 15.50 -4.12
N GLN A 140 4.70 15.32 -5.05
CA GLN A 140 5.45 16.45 -5.61
C GLN A 140 4.58 17.40 -6.43
N GLY A 141 3.63 16.85 -7.21
CA GLY A 141 2.71 17.64 -8.01
C GLY A 141 1.85 18.59 -7.17
N VAL A 142 1.52 18.21 -5.93
CA VAL A 142 0.76 19.07 -5.00
C VAL A 142 1.65 19.93 -4.09
N GLY A 143 2.97 19.84 -4.23
CA GLY A 143 3.95 20.65 -3.49
C GLY A 143 4.48 20.05 -2.18
N LEU A 144 4.10 18.81 -1.83
CA LEU A 144 4.65 18.09 -0.68
C LEU A 144 6.06 17.56 -0.96
N ASP A 145 6.81 17.27 0.10
CA ASP A 145 8.10 16.58 0.04
C ASP A 145 7.88 15.07 0.24
N PRO A 146 8.10 14.20 -0.78
CA PRO A 146 7.87 12.76 -0.61
C PRO A 146 8.82 12.08 0.36
N GLN A 147 9.95 12.70 0.71
CA GLN A 147 10.93 12.08 1.60
C GLN A 147 10.58 12.23 3.08
N VAL A 148 9.71 13.18 3.44
CA VAL A 148 9.35 13.46 4.84
C VAL A 148 7.99 12.85 5.19
N GLY A 149 8.04 11.64 5.76
CA GLY A 149 6.84 10.91 6.19
C GLY A 149 6.33 11.31 7.59
N PHE A 150 5.26 10.64 8.00
CA PHE A 150 4.69 10.69 9.35
C PHE A 150 4.84 9.36 10.09
N LEU A 151 5.05 8.24 9.39
CA LEU A 151 5.24 6.93 10.00
C LEU A 151 6.63 6.34 9.72
N HIS A 152 7.03 6.25 8.46
CA HIS A 152 8.30 5.66 8.08
C HIS A 152 9.45 6.63 8.38
N ALA A 153 10.43 6.18 9.18
CA ALA A 153 11.60 7.00 9.54
C ALA A 153 12.36 7.56 8.33
N ASP A 154 12.97 8.73 8.44
CA ASP A 154 13.70 9.29 7.30
C ASP A 154 14.96 8.47 7.00
N ARG A 155 15.17 8.22 5.70
CA ARG A 155 16.38 7.56 5.19
C ARG A 155 16.79 8.27 3.90
N PRO A 156 18.09 8.59 3.72
CA PRO A 156 18.54 9.29 2.52
C PRO A 156 18.06 8.63 1.24
N GLY A 157 17.38 9.41 0.39
CA GLY A 157 16.88 8.95 -0.92
C GLY A 157 15.65 8.04 -0.88
N ARG A 158 15.03 7.85 0.29
CA ARG A 158 13.75 7.13 0.40
C ARG A 158 12.59 8.12 0.46
N ASP A 159 11.63 7.95 -0.45
CA ASP A 159 10.35 8.65 -0.40
C ASP A 159 9.47 8.10 0.74
N SER A 160 9.78 8.42 2.00
CA SER A 160 9.10 7.89 3.19
C SER A 160 7.61 8.25 3.22
N LEU A 161 7.22 9.48 2.86
CA LEU A 161 5.81 9.85 2.75
C LEU A 161 5.09 9.05 1.67
N ALA A 162 5.75 8.77 0.55
CA ALA A 162 5.17 7.91 -0.47
C ALA A 162 4.96 6.48 0.05
N GLN A 163 5.83 5.98 0.94
CA GLN A 163 5.63 4.67 1.58
C GLN A 163 4.48 4.67 2.59
N ASP A 164 4.28 5.77 3.32
CA ASP A 164 3.15 5.97 4.23
C ASP A 164 1.83 5.93 3.45
N ILE A 165 1.68 6.80 2.45
CA ILE A 165 0.45 6.87 1.62
C ILE A 165 0.21 5.55 0.87
N LEU A 166 1.27 4.85 0.46
CA LEU A 166 1.15 3.53 -0.17
C LEU A 166 0.44 2.51 0.73
N GLU A 167 0.49 2.65 2.06
CA GLU A 167 -0.19 1.74 2.99
C GLU A 167 -1.70 1.66 2.76
N GLU A 168 -2.32 2.75 2.29
CA GLU A 168 -3.75 2.82 1.97
C GLU A 168 -4.12 1.97 0.74
N PHE A 169 -3.15 1.65 -0.11
CA PHE A 169 -3.35 1.00 -1.40
C PHE A 169 -2.85 -0.45 -1.46
N ARG A 170 -1.97 -0.87 -0.55
CA ARG A 170 -1.31 -2.19 -0.61
C ARG A 170 -2.32 -3.33 -0.70
N ALA A 171 -3.21 -3.47 0.29
CA ALA A 171 -4.08 -4.65 0.38
C ALA A 171 -5.17 -4.69 -0.71
N TRP A 172 -5.96 -3.64 -0.86
CA TRP A 172 -7.14 -3.70 -1.73
C TRP A 172 -6.80 -3.55 -3.22
N TRP A 173 -5.69 -2.87 -3.55
CA TRP A 173 -5.27 -2.65 -4.93
C TRP A 173 -4.15 -3.60 -5.31
N ALA A 174 -2.97 -3.45 -4.71
CA ALA A 174 -1.79 -4.17 -5.17
C ALA A 174 -1.87 -5.67 -4.88
N ASP A 175 -2.18 -6.05 -3.64
CA ASP A 175 -2.22 -7.45 -3.22
C ASP A 175 -3.35 -8.20 -3.92
N ARG A 176 -4.54 -7.58 -4.02
CA ARG A 176 -5.66 -8.14 -4.79
C ARG A 176 -5.37 -8.26 -6.28
N LEU A 177 -4.62 -7.33 -6.89
CA LEU A 177 -4.20 -7.46 -8.29
C LEU A 177 -3.29 -8.68 -8.46
N VAL A 178 -2.31 -8.86 -7.57
CA VAL A 178 -1.41 -10.02 -7.59
C VAL A 178 -2.18 -11.32 -7.39
N LEU A 179 -3.06 -11.39 -6.39
CA LEU A 179 -3.92 -12.55 -6.15
C LEU A 179 -4.78 -12.87 -7.37
N SER A 180 -5.36 -11.86 -8.02
CA SER A 180 -6.17 -12.04 -9.21
C SER A 180 -5.36 -12.62 -10.38
N LEU A 181 -4.17 -12.08 -10.64
CA LEU A 181 -3.32 -12.54 -11.74
C LEU A 181 -2.86 -13.98 -11.55
N ILE A 182 -2.52 -14.35 -10.30
CA ILE A 182 -2.11 -15.73 -9.96
C ILE A 182 -3.31 -16.68 -10.02
N ASN A 183 -4.41 -16.36 -9.32
CA ASN A 183 -5.54 -17.29 -9.19
C ASN A 183 -6.31 -17.51 -10.49
N ARG A 184 -6.23 -16.56 -11.43
CA ARG A 184 -6.78 -16.71 -12.79
C ARG A 184 -5.79 -17.37 -13.76
N GLY A 185 -4.61 -17.79 -13.30
CA GLY A 185 -3.58 -18.42 -14.13
C GLY A 185 -2.99 -17.52 -15.21
N GLN A 186 -3.14 -16.20 -15.08
CA GLN A 186 -2.59 -15.23 -16.03
C GLN A 186 -1.09 -15.07 -15.84
N ILE A 187 -0.60 -15.19 -14.60
CA ILE A 187 0.81 -15.34 -14.27
C ILE A 187 1.03 -16.72 -13.65
N LYS A 188 2.04 -17.44 -14.13
CA LYS A 188 2.36 -18.83 -13.78
C LYS A 188 3.77 -18.94 -13.20
N PRO A 189 4.11 -20.02 -12.47
CA PRO A 189 5.44 -20.18 -11.89
C PRO A 189 6.60 -20.13 -12.92
N GLN A 190 6.33 -20.55 -14.16
CA GLN A 190 7.28 -20.54 -15.29
C GLN A 190 7.62 -19.15 -15.84
N ASP A 191 6.89 -18.11 -15.42
CA ASP A 191 7.06 -16.72 -15.87
C ASP A 191 8.19 -15.98 -15.14
N PHE A 192 8.93 -16.69 -14.30
CA PHE A 192 9.98 -16.15 -13.46
C PHE A 192 11.33 -16.77 -13.81
N VAL A 193 12.39 -16.02 -13.52
CA VAL A 193 13.78 -16.46 -13.57
C VAL A 193 14.35 -16.35 -12.17
N ALA A 194 14.95 -17.44 -11.68
CA ALA A 194 15.78 -17.40 -10.48
C ALA A 194 17.19 -17.01 -10.91
N GLU A 195 17.68 -15.90 -10.38
CA GLU A 195 19.04 -15.43 -10.63
C GLU A 195 20.02 -16.19 -9.73
N ALA A 196 21.29 -16.24 -10.13
CA ALA A 196 22.35 -16.89 -9.33
C ALA A 196 22.50 -16.28 -7.92
N SER A 197 22.05 -15.02 -7.74
CA SER A 197 21.99 -14.32 -6.46
C SER A 197 20.90 -14.82 -5.51
N GLY A 198 20.03 -15.73 -5.96
CA GLY A 198 18.81 -16.13 -5.26
C GLY A 198 17.66 -15.13 -5.39
N ALA A 199 17.84 -14.04 -6.16
CA ALA A 199 16.75 -13.13 -6.49
C ALA A 199 15.82 -13.75 -7.53
N VAL A 200 14.52 -13.48 -7.40
CA VAL A 200 13.51 -13.91 -8.37
C VAL A 200 13.01 -12.70 -9.16
N SER A 201 13.10 -12.77 -10.49
CA SER A 201 12.67 -11.70 -11.40
C SER A 201 11.64 -12.19 -12.43
N LEU A 202 10.75 -11.29 -12.86
CA LEU A 202 9.75 -11.58 -13.89
C LEU A 202 10.38 -11.50 -15.29
N LYS A 203 10.03 -12.48 -16.13
CA LYS A 203 10.28 -12.45 -17.58
C LYS A 203 9.55 -11.26 -18.23
N ALA A 204 10.04 -10.85 -19.41
CA ALA A 204 9.57 -9.65 -20.09
C ALA A 204 8.05 -9.68 -20.39
N ASP A 205 7.54 -10.81 -20.88
CA ASP A 205 6.11 -10.94 -21.24
C ASP A 205 5.19 -10.87 -20.02
N ALA A 206 5.56 -11.55 -18.93
CA ALA A 206 4.82 -11.49 -17.67
C ALA A 206 4.87 -10.10 -17.04
N ARG A 207 6.00 -9.40 -17.17
CA ARG A 207 6.13 -8.00 -16.76
C ARG A 207 5.21 -7.09 -17.57
N LYS A 208 5.13 -7.29 -18.90
CA LYS A 208 4.23 -6.55 -19.79
C LYS A 208 2.76 -6.80 -19.41
N LEU A 209 2.37 -8.04 -19.18
CA LEU A 209 1.03 -8.41 -18.72
C LEU A 209 0.69 -7.73 -17.38
N LEU A 210 1.61 -7.77 -16.40
CA LEU A 210 1.43 -7.12 -15.11
C LEU A 210 1.20 -5.60 -15.27
N PHE A 211 1.98 -4.94 -16.13
CA PHE A 211 1.79 -3.53 -16.45
C PHE A 211 0.43 -3.26 -17.09
N GLN A 212 0.01 -4.07 -18.07
CA GLN A 212 -1.30 -3.92 -18.71
C GLN A 212 -2.44 -4.07 -17.69
N ALA A 213 -2.36 -5.08 -16.82
CA ALA A 213 -3.36 -5.28 -15.77
C ALA A 213 -3.40 -4.12 -14.75
N LEU A 214 -2.24 -3.58 -14.38
CA LEU A 214 -2.16 -2.41 -13.51
C LEU A 214 -2.75 -1.15 -14.18
N GLN A 215 -2.49 -0.94 -15.47
CA GLN A 215 -3.05 0.21 -16.21
C GLN A 215 -4.55 0.08 -16.41
N ALA A 216 -5.05 -1.11 -16.75
CA ALA A 216 -6.49 -1.37 -16.81
C ALA A 216 -7.15 -1.09 -15.45
N LYS A 217 -6.52 -1.50 -14.36
CA LYS A 217 -7.02 -1.23 -13.00
C LYS A 217 -7.06 0.27 -12.69
N LYS A 218 -6.13 1.09 -13.20
CA LYS A 218 -6.13 2.54 -13.03
C LYS A 218 -7.30 3.23 -13.73
N GLN A 219 -7.75 2.69 -14.86
CA GLN A 219 -8.86 3.24 -15.65
C GLN A 219 -10.25 2.89 -15.08
N GLU A 220 -10.33 1.91 -14.17
CA GLU A 220 -11.58 1.61 -13.49
C GLU A 220 -12.05 2.82 -12.68
N LYS A 221 -13.35 3.11 -12.78
CA LYS A 221 -14.00 4.20 -12.06
C LYS A 221 -14.64 3.73 -10.76
N ILE A 222 -14.55 4.55 -9.73
CA ILE A 222 -15.18 4.33 -8.43
C ILE A 222 -15.75 5.64 -7.89
N VAL A 223 -16.70 5.57 -6.96
CA VAL A 223 -17.10 6.73 -6.17
C VAL A 223 -16.13 6.90 -5.01
N HIS A 224 -15.44 8.04 -4.93
CA HIS A 224 -14.50 8.32 -3.85
C HIS A 224 -15.25 8.44 -2.51
N PRO A 225 -14.92 7.64 -1.47
CA PRO A 225 -15.74 7.51 -0.28
C PRO A 225 -15.84 8.79 0.57
N PHE A 226 -14.86 9.69 0.45
CA PHE A 226 -14.85 10.99 1.15
C PHE A 226 -15.36 12.15 0.28
N LEU A 227 -15.18 12.10 -1.04
CA LEU A 227 -15.58 13.22 -1.92
C LEU A 227 -17.01 13.04 -2.45
N GLY A 228 -17.49 11.79 -2.56
CA GLY A 228 -18.79 11.48 -3.17
C GLY A 228 -18.80 11.54 -4.70
N GLU A 229 -17.64 11.74 -5.33
CA GLU A 229 -17.49 11.93 -6.78
C GLU A 229 -16.97 10.67 -7.48
N GLU A 230 -17.39 10.46 -8.74
CA GLU A 230 -16.82 9.42 -9.60
C GLU A 230 -15.40 9.82 -10.04
N VAL A 231 -14.43 8.96 -9.77
CA VAL A 231 -13.02 9.16 -10.11
C VAL A 231 -12.40 7.87 -10.65
N GLU A 232 -11.40 8.00 -11.51
CA GLU A 232 -10.55 6.87 -11.90
C GLU A 232 -9.62 6.47 -10.75
N ILE A 233 -9.41 5.16 -10.56
CA ILE A 233 -8.50 4.63 -9.53
C ILE A 233 -7.08 5.21 -9.68
N GLY A 234 -6.64 5.49 -10.91
CA GLY A 234 -5.36 6.11 -11.21
C GLY A 234 -5.18 7.51 -10.61
N LEU A 235 -6.26 8.22 -10.30
CA LEU A 235 -6.22 9.56 -9.69
C LEU A 235 -6.16 9.53 -8.16
N LEU A 236 -6.38 8.37 -7.52
CA LEU A 236 -6.40 8.27 -6.06
C LEU A 236 -5.09 8.73 -5.40
N PRO A 237 -3.88 8.42 -5.91
CA PRO A 237 -2.64 8.97 -5.36
C PRO A 237 -2.61 10.50 -5.34
N TYR A 238 -3.11 11.16 -6.39
CA TYR A 238 -3.20 12.60 -6.47
C TYR A 238 -4.24 13.16 -5.49
N ILE A 239 -5.42 12.55 -5.43
CA ILE A 239 -6.49 12.95 -4.51
C ILE A 239 -6.03 12.87 -3.05
N GLN A 240 -5.40 11.76 -2.65
CA GLN A 240 -4.89 11.60 -1.28
C GLN A 240 -3.77 12.59 -0.97
N SER A 241 -2.89 12.86 -1.93
CA SER A 241 -1.87 13.91 -1.80
C SER A 241 -2.50 15.30 -1.59
N MET A 242 -3.56 15.63 -2.33
CA MET A 242 -4.29 16.89 -2.15
C MET A 242 -5.00 16.98 -0.80
N LEU A 243 -5.65 15.90 -0.35
CA LEU A 243 -6.34 15.87 0.95
C LEU A 243 -5.35 16.05 2.11
N LEU A 244 -4.18 15.41 2.04
CA LEU A 244 -3.11 15.61 3.00
C LEU A 244 -2.60 17.07 2.98
N ALA A 245 -2.40 17.64 1.79
CA ALA A 245 -1.97 19.03 1.65
C ALA A 245 -3.01 20.05 2.18
N ARG A 246 -4.31 19.74 2.07
CA ARG A 246 -5.39 20.55 2.66
C ARG A 246 -5.38 20.45 4.18
N HIS A 247 -5.20 19.25 4.73
CA HIS A 247 -5.07 19.05 6.17
C HIS A 247 -3.90 19.83 6.76
N LEU A 248 -2.71 19.74 6.14
CA LEU A 248 -1.50 20.45 6.60
C LEU A 248 -1.62 21.98 6.50
N ARG A 249 -2.51 22.50 5.66
CA ARG A 249 -2.81 23.94 5.58
C ARG A 249 -3.87 24.41 6.58
N GLY A 250 -4.55 23.48 7.26
CA GLY A 250 -5.68 23.78 8.13
C GLY A 250 -7.03 23.88 7.39
N ASP A 251 -7.06 23.60 6.08
CA ASP A 251 -8.30 23.59 5.28
C ASP A 251 -9.18 22.36 5.60
N LEU A 252 -8.61 21.36 6.30
CA LEU A 252 -9.28 20.13 6.69
C LEU A 252 -8.83 19.72 8.10
N ALA A 253 -9.80 19.43 8.98
CA ALA A 253 -9.52 19.12 10.39
C ALA A 253 -8.63 17.89 10.58
N GLU A 254 -8.88 16.83 9.81
CA GLU A 254 -8.10 15.59 9.83
C GLU A 254 -7.85 15.09 8.41
N TYR A 255 -6.72 14.42 8.19
CA TYR A 255 -6.48 13.69 6.94
C TYR A 255 -7.33 12.40 6.89
N PRO A 256 -8.25 12.25 5.91
CA PRO A 256 -9.10 11.07 5.77
C PRO A 256 -8.44 10.09 4.79
N PRO A 257 -7.78 9.03 5.27
CA PRO A 257 -7.09 8.07 4.42
C PRO A 257 -8.09 7.32 3.53
N PHE A 258 -7.65 6.91 2.35
CA PHE A 258 -8.48 6.17 1.42
C PHE A 258 -8.85 4.78 1.95
N LEU A 259 -10.14 4.46 1.92
CA LEU A 259 -10.64 3.14 2.27
C LEU A 259 -11.68 2.65 1.25
N MET A 260 -11.25 1.75 0.35
CA MET A 260 -12.13 1.15 -0.67
C MET A 260 -13.29 0.41 -0.02
N ARG A 261 -14.53 0.86 -0.28
CA ARG A 261 -15.77 0.21 0.22
C ARG A 261 -15.93 -1.22 -0.30
#